data_AF-A0A4Q7MC34-F1
#
_entry.id   AF-A0A4Q7MC34-F1
#
_cell.length_a   1.000
_cell.length_b   1.000
_cell.length_c   1.000
_cell.angle_alpha   90.00
_cell.angle_beta   90.00
_cell.angle_gamma   90.00
#
_symmetry.space_group_name_H-M   'P 1'
#
loop_
_entity.id
_entity.type
_entity.pdbx_description
1 polymer ?
#
loop_
_entity_poly.entity_id
_entity_poly.type
_entity_poly.pdbx_seq_one_letter_code
_entity_poly.pdbx_strand_id
1 'polypeptide(L)'
;MSTHPRPTRIPRGAAAALAVTAAMIAVAGTAGAAQAAPGQQVDPFAPDFGPNVAVVSPDTPLDEVQAMLDDLVTAQVDAEMSTARHSVLFLPGAYGTAEHPLQARVGYYTEIAGLGASPGDVDITGKIEVYNRCLADGGTSNCLALVNFWRTISNLSLQVNGAGQDGCRASANFWAVSQAVSMRRLDVSGGNLSLMDYCTAGPQYASGGFIADSRLPFVINGSQQQWLTRNSEVAGWSNAVWNQVFSGVEGAPDDAAFPNPPYTTLDETPVSREKPYLFVDADGRYAVRVPEAQTDSRGVTWADGETPGRTVPITDFHIAKPGDSVGSINAALAMGKHLLLTPGVYDVDSTINVKRADTVVLGMGHATLTAVDGAVPLKVADAPGIVVAGVTIDAGTVESPVLLQVGQSGDGHAKKVDPANPITLSDVYFRVGGPHIGKADTALVVNSDHVLIDHTWVWRGDHGVEGFTEGVNGDTDRWNTNTGRTGVVVNGDDVTATGLFVEHFQQFNTVWNGERGTTVLYQNELPYDPPTQADWTQPDGTLGYPGYKVADDVTEHALHGAGVYVFNQNNPSIVTENGFEAPEGEGISLHHIMTVNLSAGVINHVVNGVGGTADTTVIGVPQYVTQFPLP
;
A
#
# COMPACT_ATOMS: atom_id res chain seq x y z
N MET A 1 -30.77 5.61 -69.72
CA MET A 1 -30.32 5.04 -71.00
C MET A 1 -29.98 3.58 -70.73
N SER A 2 -30.95 2.66 -70.83
CA SER A 2 -31.20 1.76 -71.98
C SER A 2 -29.93 0.98 -72.37
N THR A 3 -29.83 -0.34 -72.23
CA THR A 3 -30.63 -1.33 -72.99
C THR A 3 -30.53 -2.77 -72.43
N HIS A 4 -31.63 -3.51 -72.62
CA HIS A 4 -31.91 -4.97 -72.47
C HIS A 4 -31.10 -5.86 -73.47
N PRO A 5 -31.14 -7.24 -73.48
CA PRO A 5 -32.26 -8.13 -73.13
C PRO A 5 -31.98 -9.57 -72.55
N ARG A 6 -33.11 -10.21 -72.17
CA ARG A 6 -33.46 -11.62 -71.82
C ARG A 6 -33.22 -12.66 -72.96
N PRO A 7 -33.57 -14.00 -72.88
CA PRO A 7 -33.92 -14.92 -71.76
C PRO A 7 -33.43 -16.43 -71.84
N THR A 8 -33.66 -17.17 -70.73
CA THR A 8 -34.12 -18.59 -70.54
C THR A 8 -33.35 -19.84 -71.06
N ARG A 9 -33.01 -20.79 -70.15
CA ARG A 9 -33.67 -22.11 -69.85
C ARG A 9 -32.74 -23.04 -69.01
N ILE A 10 -33.33 -23.79 -68.07
CA ILE A 10 -32.80 -24.92 -67.24
C ILE A 10 -32.80 -26.23 -68.12
N PRO A 11 -32.24 -27.44 -67.80
CA PRO A 11 -31.64 -27.95 -66.54
C PRO A 11 -30.52 -29.04 -66.58
N ARG A 12 -30.10 -29.46 -65.36
CA ARG A 12 -29.64 -30.80 -64.88
C ARG A 12 -28.41 -31.51 -65.52
N GLY A 13 -27.50 -31.96 -64.63
CA GLY A 13 -27.06 -33.37 -64.60
C GLY A 13 -25.57 -33.69 -64.81
N ALA A 14 -24.91 -34.03 -63.69
CA ALA A 14 -24.02 -35.17 -63.45
C ALA A 14 -22.73 -35.45 -64.26
N ALA A 15 -21.69 -35.77 -63.45
CA ALA A 15 -20.59 -36.71 -63.66
C ALA A 15 -19.47 -36.28 -64.65
N ALA A 16 -18.20 -36.68 -64.50
CA ALA A 16 -17.36 -37.18 -63.42
C ALA A 16 -15.94 -37.23 -64.04
N ALA A 17 -14.91 -37.16 -63.18
CA ALA A 17 -13.64 -37.88 -63.32
C ALA A 17 -12.45 -37.26 -64.12
N LEU A 18 -11.30 -37.42 -63.45
CA LEU A 18 -9.87 -37.37 -63.83
C LEU A 18 -9.24 -36.00 -64.11
N ALA A 19 -8.46 -35.44 -63.18
CA ALA A 19 -7.10 -35.81 -62.73
C ALA A 19 -5.99 -35.13 -63.57
N VAL A 20 -5.41 -34.06 -63.01
CA VAL A 20 -4.02 -33.66 -63.27
C VAL A 20 -3.39 -33.32 -61.92
N THR A 21 -2.39 -34.11 -61.58
CA THR A 21 -1.49 -33.99 -60.42
C THR A 21 -0.67 -32.70 -60.51
N ALA A 22 -0.76 -31.85 -59.49
CA ALA A 22 0.25 -30.86 -59.14
C ALA A 22 0.69 -31.12 -57.69
N ALA A 23 1.98 -31.40 -57.52
CA ALA A 23 2.60 -31.66 -56.24
C ALA A 23 2.57 -30.40 -55.38
N MET A 24 1.85 -30.45 -54.25
CA MET A 24 2.07 -29.54 -53.13
C MET A 24 2.74 -30.34 -52.01
N ILE A 25 3.98 -29.96 -51.70
CA ILE A 25 4.71 -30.42 -50.52
C ILE A 25 3.99 -29.81 -49.32
N ALA A 26 3.18 -30.62 -48.64
CA ALA A 26 2.66 -30.28 -47.32
C ALA A 26 3.80 -30.44 -46.32
N VAL A 27 4.44 -29.33 -45.95
CA VAL A 27 5.18 -29.26 -44.68
C VAL A 27 4.12 -29.21 -43.59
N ALA A 28 3.71 -30.38 -43.12
CA ALA A 28 2.99 -30.50 -41.86
C ALA A 28 3.98 -30.12 -40.76
N GLY A 29 4.03 -28.83 -40.42
CA GLY A 29 4.65 -28.37 -39.19
C GLY A 29 3.90 -29.02 -38.04
N THR A 30 4.51 -30.02 -37.43
CA THR A 30 4.11 -30.50 -36.11
C THR A 30 4.31 -29.35 -35.14
N ALA A 31 3.26 -28.55 -34.90
CA ALA A 31 3.19 -27.73 -33.71
C ALA A 31 3.22 -28.72 -32.53
N GLY A 32 4.40 -28.89 -31.94
CA GLY A 32 4.54 -29.63 -30.69
C GLY A 32 3.59 -28.99 -29.68
N ALA A 33 2.69 -29.79 -29.09
CA ALA A 33 1.96 -29.34 -27.93
C ALA A 33 2.99 -28.85 -26.91
N ALA A 34 2.94 -27.58 -26.52
CA ALA A 34 3.76 -27.07 -25.43
C ALA A 34 3.46 -27.95 -24.22
N GLN A 35 4.43 -28.78 -23.82
CA GLN A 35 4.32 -29.55 -22.60
C GLN A 35 4.25 -28.54 -21.45
N ALA A 36 3.11 -28.52 -20.76
CA ALA A 36 2.95 -27.73 -19.55
C ALA A 36 4.11 -28.07 -18.62
N ALA A 37 4.81 -27.04 -18.15
CA ALA A 37 5.87 -27.22 -17.17
C ALA A 37 5.29 -28.02 -15.98
N PRO A 38 6.01 -29.02 -15.45
CA PRO A 38 5.55 -29.74 -14.27
C PRO A 38 5.28 -28.73 -13.15
N GLY A 39 4.16 -28.91 -12.44
CA GLY A 39 3.80 -28.03 -11.33
C GLY A 39 4.90 -27.99 -10.28
N GLN A 40 5.14 -26.82 -9.69
CA GLN A 40 6.10 -26.66 -8.60
C GLN A 40 5.71 -27.57 -7.43
N GLN A 41 6.64 -28.42 -6.99
CA GLN A 41 6.48 -29.19 -5.77
C GLN A 41 7.00 -28.35 -4.60
N VAL A 42 6.12 -28.09 -3.63
CA VAL A 42 6.44 -27.33 -2.41
C VAL A 42 6.53 -28.32 -1.25
N ASP A 43 7.61 -28.24 -0.47
CA ASP A 43 7.74 -28.98 0.78
C ASP A 43 6.88 -28.28 1.86
N PRO A 44 5.89 -28.96 2.48
CA PRO A 44 5.06 -28.36 3.51
C PRO A 44 5.81 -28.00 4.80
N PHE A 45 6.96 -28.62 5.09
CA PHE A 45 7.73 -28.40 6.33
C PHE A 45 8.93 -27.48 6.14
N ALA A 46 9.44 -27.37 4.91
CA ALA A 46 10.56 -26.51 4.57
C ALA A 46 10.41 -25.90 3.17
N PRO A 47 9.41 -25.02 2.96
CA PRO A 47 9.25 -24.36 1.66
C PRO A 47 10.50 -23.55 1.31
N ASP A 48 10.95 -23.64 0.07
CA ASP A 48 12.08 -22.84 -0.40
C ASP A 48 11.59 -21.43 -0.77
N PHE A 49 11.66 -20.52 0.19
CA PHE A 49 11.36 -19.10 0.04
C PHE A 49 12.51 -18.28 -0.61
N GLY A 50 13.57 -18.93 -1.05
CA GLY A 50 14.73 -18.26 -1.64
C GLY A 50 15.69 -17.65 -0.60
N PRO A 51 16.79 -17.03 -1.06
CA PRO A 51 17.92 -16.64 -0.21
C PRO A 51 17.67 -15.40 0.65
N ASN A 52 16.63 -14.63 0.33
CA ASN A 52 16.32 -13.35 0.98
C ASN A 52 15.38 -13.49 2.19
N VAL A 53 15.07 -14.72 2.58
CA VAL A 53 14.23 -15.05 3.74
C VAL A 53 15.09 -15.74 4.79
N ALA A 54 15.18 -15.13 5.97
CA ALA A 54 15.78 -15.75 7.15
C ALA A 54 14.65 -16.32 8.02
N VAL A 55 14.63 -17.64 8.23
CA VAL A 55 13.75 -18.28 9.20
C VAL A 55 14.54 -18.56 10.47
N VAL A 56 14.19 -17.89 11.56
CA VAL A 56 14.90 -17.93 12.84
C VAL A 56 14.20 -18.91 13.77
N SER A 57 14.94 -19.89 14.30
CA SER A 57 14.43 -20.85 15.29
C SER A 57 14.67 -20.33 16.72
N PRO A 58 13.82 -20.64 17.71
CA PRO A 58 14.14 -20.39 19.12
C PRO A 58 15.41 -21.11 19.60
N ASP A 59 15.85 -22.15 18.88
CA ASP A 59 17.12 -22.84 19.15
C ASP A 59 18.34 -22.12 18.56
N THR A 60 18.15 -21.12 17.69
CA THR A 60 19.24 -20.31 17.15
C THR A 60 19.84 -19.47 18.28
N PRO A 61 21.17 -19.52 18.52
CA PRO A 61 21.81 -18.71 19.55
C PRO A 61 21.48 -17.22 19.40
N LEU A 62 21.11 -16.57 20.51
CA LEU A 62 20.61 -15.20 20.48
C LEU A 62 21.62 -14.19 19.92
N ASP A 63 22.91 -14.41 20.18
CA ASP A 63 24.00 -13.59 19.64
C ASP A 63 24.14 -13.73 18.12
N GLU A 64 23.85 -14.91 17.55
CA GLU A 64 23.76 -15.08 16.10
C GLU A 64 22.54 -14.36 15.51
N VAL A 65 21.39 -14.40 16.20
CA VAL A 65 20.18 -13.65 15.79
C VAL A 65 20.45 -12.15 15.82
N GLN A 66 21.06 -11.65 16.89
CA GLN A 66 21.44 -10.24 17.04
C GLN A 66 22.41 -9.82 15.93
N ALA A 67 23.48 -10.59 15.68
CA ALA A 67 24.47 -10.28 14.65
C ALA A 67 23.84 -10.22 13.25
N MET A 68 22.94 -11.15 12.91
CA MET A 68 22.21 -11.14 11.64
C MET A 68 21.39 -9.86 11.44
N LEU A 69 20.66 -9.44 12.48
CA LEU A 69 19.84 -8.23 12.44
C LEU A 69 20.70 -6.96 12.38
N ASP A 70 21.83 -6.95 13.08
CA ASP A 70 22.81 -5.84 13.03
C ASP A 70 23.45 -5.70 11.65
N ASP A 71 23.82 -6.82 11.01
CA ASP A 71 24.34 -6.82 9.64
C ASP A 71 23.28 -6.34 8.66
N LEU A 72 22.04 -6.81 8.80
CA LEU A 72 20.93 -6.42 7.93
C LEU A 72 20.61 -4.93 8.04
N VAL A 73 20.48 -4.38 9.26
CA VAL A 73 20.22 -2.94 9.41
C VAL A 73 21.40 -2.11 8.93
N THR A 74 22.65 -2.58 9.11
CA THR A 74 23.83 -1.90 8.57
C THR A 74 23.76 -1.79 7.04
N ALA A 75 23.30 -2.84 6.36
CA ALA A 75 23.11 -2.83 4.92
C ALA A 75 21.91 -1.98 4.49
N GLN A 76 20.83 -1.97 5.28
CA GLN A 76 19.53 -1.46 4.84
C GLN A 76 19.13 -0.09 5.42
N VAL A 77 19.81 0.46 6.42
CA VAL A 77 19.38 1.71 7.08
C VAL A 77 19.34 2.92 6.14
N ASP A 78 20.27 2.99 5.18
CA ASP A 78 20.35 4.06 4.19
C ASP A 78 20.03 3.60 2.76
N ALA A 79 19.54 2.37 2.60
CA ALA A 79 19.28 1.72 1.31
C ALA A 79 17.91 2.06 0.70
N GLU A 80 17.49 3.31 0.81
CA GLU A 80 16.17 3.81 0.41
C GLU A 80 15.77 3.39 -1.00
N MET A 81 16.65 3.57 -1.98
CA MET A 81 16.36 3.27 -3.38
C MET A 81 16.93 1.93 -3.85
N SER A 82 17.26 1.04 -2.92
CA SER A 82 17.86 -0.27 -3.21
C SER A 82 16.84 -1.25 -3.83
N THR A 83 17.35 -2.24 -4.55
CA THR A 83 16.60 -3.40 -5.02
C THR A 83 16.61 -4.57 -4.01
N ALA A 84 17.39 -4.46 -2.93
CA ALA A 84 17.42 -5.44 -1.86
C ALA A 84 16.07 -5.50 -1.12
N ARG A 85 15.62 -6.72 -0.81
CA ARG A 85 14.35 -7.03 -0.17
C ARG A 85 14.59 -8.17 0.81
N HIS A 86 14.08 -8.08 2.03
CA HIS A 86 14.36 -9.07 3.07
C HIS A 86 13.14 -9.37 3.93
N SER A 87 13.00 -10.64 4.32
CA SER A 87 12.08 -11.05 5.39
C SER A 87 12.86 -11.80 6.47
N VAL A 88 12.65 -11.41 7.73
CA VAL A 88 13.12 -12.14 8.91
C VAL A 88 11.90 -12.70 9.64
N LEU A 89 11.80 -14.02 9.67
CA LEU A 89 10.64 -14.75 10.14
C LEU A 89 10.99 -15.57 11.38
N PHE A 90 10.35 -15.28 12.50
CA PHE A 90 10.59 -15.96 13.77
C PHE A 90 9.61 -17.13 13.92
N LEU A 91 10.12 -18.34 14.09
CA LEU A 91 9.31 -19.51 14.42
C LEU A 91 8.65 -19.35 15.80
N PRO A 92 7.54 -20.05 16.09
CA PRO A 92 6.96 -20.08 17.43
C PRO A 92 8.00 -20.43 18.50
N GLY A 93 8.07 -19.61 19.56
CA GLY A 93 9.10 -19.70 20.59
C GLY A 93 9.39 -18.37 21.27
N ALA A 94 10.41 -18.36 22.13
CA ALA A 94 10.84 -17.19 22.88
C ALA A 94 12.25 -16.75 22.46
N TYR A 95 12.45 -15.44 22.32
CA TYR A 95 13.68 -14.82 21.87
C TYR A 95 14.09 -13.70 22.84
N GLY A 96 15.30 -13.80 23.39
CA GLY A 96 15.80 -12.86 24.40
C GLY A 96 15.36 -13.22 25.83
N THR A 97 16.04 -12.60 26.82
CA THR A 97 15.68 -12.68 28.24
C THR A 97 15.72 -11.30 28.89
N ALA A 98 15.32 -11.21 30.16
CA ALA A 98 15.41 -9.97 30.92
C ALA A 98 16.85 -9.41 30.99
N GLU A 99 17.84 -10.29 31.16
CA GLU A 99 19.27 -9.97 31.27
C GLU A 99 19.96 -9.82 29.91
N HIS A 100 19.46 -10.53 28.90
CA HIS A 100 19.99 -10.54 27.54
C HIS A 100 18.86 -10.31 26.54
N PRO A 101 18.29 -9.10 26.48
CA PRO A 101 17.23 -8.80 25.52
C PRO A 101 17.74 -8.77 24.08
N LEU A 102 16.87 -9.09 23.12
CA LEU A 102 17.14 -8.88 21.69
C LEU A 102 16.95 -7.40 21.34
N GLN A 103 17.99 -6.71 20.87
CA GLN A 103 17.95 -5.28 20.54
C GLN A 103 18.05 -5.09 19.03
N ALA A 104 16.93 -5.21 18.33
CA ALA A 104 16.90 -5.16 16.87
C ALA A 104 16.57 -3.76 16.34
N ARG A 105 17.13 -3.42 15.17
CA ARG A 105 16.71 -2.27 14.38
C ARG A 105 16.27 -2.71 12.98
N VAL A 106 15.39 -1.93 12.35
CA VAL A 106 14.79 -2.26 11.05
C VAL A 106 15.13 -1.20 10.01
N GLY A 107 15.82 -1.61 8.94
CA GLY A 107 16.14 -0.76 7.80
C GLY A 107 15.07 -0.76 6.72
N TYR A 108 15.37 -0.16 5.56
CA TYR A 108 14.49 -0.21 4.40
C TYR A 108 14.26 -1.65 3.91
N TYR A 109 13.12 -1.86 3.26
CA TYR A 109 12.73 -3.10 2.60
C TYR A 109 12.88 -4.36 3.44
N THR A 110 12.56 -4.23 4.72
CA THR A 110 12.69 -5.31 5.70
C THR A 110 11.32 -5.59 6.31
N GLU A 111 10.89 -6.83 6.21
CA GLU A 111 9.77 -7.40 6.95
C GLU A 111 10.32 -8.17 8.15
N ILE A 112 9.77 -7.91 9.34
CA ILE A 112 9.93 -8.76 10.52
C ILE A 112 8.57 -9.37 10.84
N ALA A 113 8.48 -10.70 10.93
CA ALA A 113 7.22 -11.34 11.28
C ALA A 113 7.40 -12.57 12.16
N GLY A 114 6.44 -12.83 13.04
CA GLY A 114 6.30 -14.12 13.70
C GLY A 114 5.50 -15.11 12.85
N LEU A 115 5.87 -16.38 12.91
CA LEU A 115 5.21 -17.51 12.23
C LEU A 115 4.24 -18.25 13.16
N GLY A 116 3.73 -17.57 14.19
CA GLY A 116 2.67 -18.05 15.07
C GLY A 116 1.29 -18.07 14.43
N ALA A 117 0.39 -18.92 14.92
CA ALA A 117 -1.03 -18.80 14.59
C ALA A 117 -1.64 -17.55 15.26
N SER A 118 -1.09 -17.15 16.40
CA SER A 118 -1.39 -15.93 17.17
C SER A 118 -0.11 -15.17 17.49
N PRO A 119 -0.15 -13.83 17.73
CA PRO A 119 1.03 -13.06 18.12
C PRO A 119 1.76 -13.63 19.35
N GLY A 120 1.01 -14.17 20.31
CA GLY A 120 1.57 -14.75 21.54
C GLY A 120 2.40 -16.03 21.35
N ASP A 121 2.39 -16.65 20.17
CA ASP A 121 3.20 -17.83 19.89
C ASP A 121 4.67 -17.48 19.65
N VAL A 122 4.98 -16.21 19.33
CA VAL A 122 6.34 -15.70 19.11
C VAL A 122 6.58 -14.57 20.09
N ASP A 123 7.34 -14.85 21.15
CA ASP A 123 7.61 -13.89 22.22
C ASP A 123 9.02 -13.31 22.11
N ILE A 124 9.13 -12.00 21.91
CA ILE A 124 10.41 -11.29 21.85
C ILE A 124 10.55 -10.43 23.10
N THR A 125 11.50 -10.80 23.97
CA THR A 125 11.95 -9.93 25.07
C THR A 125 13.07 -9.04 24.58
N GLY A 126 12.78 -7.76 24.41
CA GLY A 126 13.72 -6.81 23.85
C GLY A 126 13.04 -5.65 23.14
N LYS A 127 13.60 -5.20 22.01
CA LYS A 127 13.12 -4.06 21.24
C LYS A 127 13.32 -4.30 19.75
N ILE A 128 12.41 -3.78 18.94
CA ILE A 128 12.49 -3.78 17.48
C ILE A 128 12.21 -2.37 17.00
N GLU A 129 13.25 -1.71 16.50
CA GLU A 129 13.26 -0.25 16.47
C GLU A 129 13.57 0.37 15.11
N VAL A 130 13.02 1.56 14.91
CA VAL A 130 13.37 2.48 13.83
C VAL A 130 13.65 3.84 14.44
N TYR A 131 14.78 4.43 14.08
CA TYR A 131 15.22 5.75 14.53
C TYR A 131 15.24 6.73 13.36
N ASN A 132 15.40 8.02 13.67
CA ASN A 132 15.57 9.05 12.64
C ASN A 132 16.77 8.74 11.75
N ARG A 133 16.62 9.01 10.45
CA ARG A 133 17.71 8.92 9.48
C ARG A 133 18.46 10.25 9.45
N CYS A 134 19.77 10.19 9.64
CA CYS A 134 20.64 11.36 9.73
C CYS A 134 21.46 11.54 8.45
N LEU A 135 21.02 12.46 7.57
CA LEU A 135 21.58 12.62 6.23
C LEU A 135 22.63 13.73 6.10
N ALA A 136 22.87 14.52 7.15
CA ALA A 136 23.90 15.56 7.16
C ALA A 136 25.19 15.04 7.81
N ASP A 137 26.32 15.08 7.09
CA ASP A 137 27.73 14.77 7.47
C ASP A 137 28.03 14.45 8.95
N GLY A 138 27.42 13.40 9.51
CA GLY A 138 27.57 13.01 10.93
C GLY A 138 27.01 13.99 11.97
N GLY A 139 26.19 14.98 11.55
CA GLY A 139 25.55 15.97 12.40
C GLY A 139 24.05 15.70 12.62
N THR A 140 23.43 16.49 13.52
CA THR A 140 22.00 16.34 13.87
C THR A 140 21.05 17.27 13.11
N SER A 141 21.56 18.07 12.16
CA SER A 141 20.78 19.10 11.46
C SER A 141 19.76 18.56 10.46
N ASN A 142 19.89 17.29 10.06
CA ASN A 142 18.95 16.58 9.20
C ASN A 142 18.78 15.14 9.68
N CYS A 143 18.35 14.99 10.94
CA CYS A 143 17.95 13.71 11.53
C CYS A 143 16.43 13.67 11.66
N LEU A 144 15.76 13.15 10.65
CA LEU A 144 14.29 13.14 10.56
C LEU A 144 13.79 11.72 10.26
N ALA A 145 12.50 11.46 10.50
CA ALA A 145 11.86 10.21 10.10
C ALA A 145 11.03 10.35 8.81
N LEU A 146 11.08 11.51 8.14
CA LEU A 146 10.26 11.81 6.95
C LEU A 146 10.43 10.82 5.79
N VAL A 147 11.58 10.14 5.69
CA VAL A 147 11.88 9.16 4.65
C VAL A 147 11.95 7.73 5.14
N ASN A 148 11.56 7.43 6.39
CA ASN A 148 11.64 6.07 6.93
C ASN A 148 10.49 5.18 6.41
N PHE A 149 10.57 4.82 5.12
CA PHE A 149 9.55 4.07 4.36
C PHE A 149 9.80 2.55 4.29
N TRP A 150 8.86 1.81 3.73
CA TRP A 150 9.02 0.42 3.25
C TRP A 150 9.58 -0.54 4.29
N ARG A 151 8.94 -0.65 5.44
CA ARG A 151 9.27 -1.66 6.46
C ARG A 151 8.05 -2.08 7.24
N THR A 152 8.01 -3.34 7.65
CA THR A 152 6.85 -3.89 8.34
C THR A 152 7.25 -4.77 9.51
N ILE A 153 6.40 -4.79 10.53
CA ILE A 153 6.49 -5.71 11.66
C ILE A 153 5.13 -6.35 11.91
N SER A 154 5.08 -7.67 12.09
CA SER A 154 3.80 -8.33 12.35
C SER A 154 3.82 -9.63 13.16
N ASN A 155 2.67 -9.98 13.72
CA ASN A 155 2.33 -11.30 14.26
C ASN A 155 3.30 -11.82 15.34
N LEU A 156 3.60 -10.97 16.33
CA LEU A 156 4.49 -11.32 17.45
C LEU A 156 4.13 -10.55 18.74
N SER A 157 4.52 -11.11 19.88
CA SER A 157 4.56 -10.44 21.18
C SER A 157 5.91 -9.73 21.34
N LEU A 158 5.89 -8.46 21.74
CA LEU A 158 7.08 -7.68 22.07
C LEU A 158 7.01 -7.22 23.52
N GLN A 159 7.80 -7.87 24.36
CA GLN A 159 8.04 -7.48 25.75
C GLN A 159 9.19 -6.46 25.78
N VAL A 160 8.82 -5.17 25.75
CA VAL A 160 9.76 -4.05 25.67
C VAL A 160 10.73 -4.09 26.85
N ASN A 161 12.02 -4.28 26.54
CA ASN A 161 13.09 -4.30 27.51
C ASN A 161 14.30 -3.48 27.02
N GLY A 162 14.55 -2.34 27.65
CA GLY A 162 15.66 -1.43 27.33
C GLY A 162 16.99 -1.75 27.99
N ALA A 163 17.16 -2.90 28.65
CA ALA A 163 18.42 -3.26 29.28
C ALA A 163 19.56 -3.27 28.23
N GLY A 164 20.66 -2.59 28.57
CA GLY A 164 21.80 -2.40 27.67
C GLY A 164 21.72 -1.14 26.78
N GLN A 165 20.58 -0.44 26.72
CA GLN A 165 20.46 0.82 25.98
C GLN A 165 20.74 2.04 26.86
N ASP A 166 20.98 3.19 26.21
CA ASP A 166 21.13 4.46 26.90
C ASP A 166 19.82 4.87 27.61
N GLY A 167 19.92 5.79 28.58
CA GLY A 167 18.78 6.17 29.43
C GLY A 167 17.61 6.79 28.66
N CYS A 168 17.83 7.39 27.48
CA CYS A 168 16.76 7.91 26.65
C CYS A 168 16.08 6.77 25.89
N ARG A 169 16.86 5.96 25.18
CA ARG A 169 16.36 4.85 24.37
C ARG A 169 15.73 3.75 25.21
N ALA A 170 16.15 3.56 26.45
CA ALA A 170 15.52 2.59 27.35
C ALA A 170 14.05 2.91 27.71
N SER A 171 13.54 4.11 27.44
CA SER A 171 12.21 4.58 27.88
C SER A 171 11.01 4.06 27.08
N ALA A 172 11.23 3.61 25.85
CA ALA A 172 10.18 3.17 24.94
C ALA A 172 10.78 2.29 23.83
N ASN A 173 9.97 1.46 23.17
CA ASN A 173 10.31 0.94 21.84
C ASN A 173 10.06 2.03 20.79
N PHE A 174 11.06 2.38 19.99
CA PHE A 174 10.94 3.45 19.01
C PHE A 174 10.58 2.91 17.63
N TRP A 175 9.51 3.40 17.04
CA TRP A 175 9.08 3.11 15.68
C TRP A 175 8.90 4.44 14.91
N ALA A 176 10.01 5.15 14.73
CA ALA A 176 10.03 6.45 14.05
C ALA A 176 9.99 6.27 12.53
N VAL A 177 8.80 6.34 11.94
CA VAL A 177 8.55 5.97 10.54
C VAL A 177 7.68 6.99 9.79
N SER A 178 7.59 6.80 8.47
CA SER A 178 6.70 7.53 7.56
C SER A 178 5.75 6.58 6.80
N GLN A 179 5.38 6.84 5.53
CA GLN A 179 4.45 6.05 4.73
C GLN A 179 4.97 4.65 4.32
N ALA A 180 4.05 3.78 3.86
CA ALA A 180 4.29 2.37 3.48
C ALA A 180 5.02 1.54 4.55
N VAL A 181 4.60 1.76 5.80
CA VAL A 181 5.02 0.99 6.96
C VAL A 181 3.79 0.49 7.70
N SER A 182 3.85 -0.73 8.22
CA SER A 182 2.72 -1.30 8.96
C SER A 182 3.17 -2.03 10.21
N MET A 183 2.47 -1.77 11.30
CA MET A 183 2.47 -2.60 12.51
C MET A 183 1.15 -3.37 12.54
N ARG A 184 1.18 -4.70 12.45
CA ARG A 184 -0.03 -5.52 12.38
C ARG A 184 0.06 -6.71 13.33
N ARG A 185 -1.02 -7.09 14.03
CA ARG A 185 -1.01 -8.31 14.87
C ARG A 185 0.10 -8.31 15.92
N LEU A 186 0.21 -7.24 16.71
CA LEU A 186 1.21 -7.15 17.77
C LEU A 186 0.57 -7.21 19.14
N ASP A 187 1.22 -7.88 20.08
CA ASP A 187 0.97 -7.71 21.51
C ASP A 187 2.20 -7.04 22.14
N VAL A 188 2.12 -5.74 22.42
CA VAL A 188 3.24 -4.96 22.92
C VAL A 188 3.03 -4.63 24.40
N SER A 189 4.01 -4.95 25.24
CA SER A 189 3.95 -4.68 26.68
C SER A 189 5.35 -4.42 27.26
N GLY A 190 5.47 -4.31 28.58
CA GLY A 190 6.76 -4.08 29.26
C GLY A 190 7.28 -2.64 29.25
N GLY A 191 6.77 -1.78 28.37
CA GLY A 191 7.17 -0.38 28.25
C GLY A 191 6.25 0.44 27.34
N ASN A 192 6.66 1.64 26.95
CA ASN A 192 5.92 2.47 26.00
C ASN A 192 6.26 2.10 24.55
N LEU A 193 5.36 2.43 23.62
CA LEU A 193 5.64 2.48 22.18
C LEU A 193 5.75 3.96 21.77
N SER A 194 6.84 4.37 21.14
CA SER A 194 7.00 5.72 20.59
C SER A 194 6.99 5.70 19.08
N LEU A 195 6.14 6.51 18.46
CA LEU A 195 6.07 6.69 17.01
C LEU A 195 7.03 7.79 16.51
N MET A 196 7.81 8.38 17.41
CA MET A 196 8.83 9.38 17.11
C MET A 196 10.15 9.00 17.79
N ASP A 197 11.27 9.27 17.13
CA ASP A 197 12.59 9.25 17.76
C ASP A 197 12.94 10.63 18.30
N TYR A 198 12.73 10.78 19.62
CA TYR A 198 13.13 11.96 20.37
C TYR A 198 14.56 11.90 20.93
N CYS A 199 15.27 10.78 20.77
CA CYS A 199 16.58 10.57 21.38
C CYS A 199 17.74 10.94 20.45
N THR A 200 17.55 10.87 19.12
CA THR A 200 18.63 11.17 18.16
C THR A 200 18.90 12.68 18.03
N ALA A 201 17.87 13.50 17.93
CA ALA A 201 18.01 14.95 17.76
C ALA A 201 16.87 15.76 18.40
N GLY A 202 16.30 15.25 19.50
CA GLY A 202 15.04 15.75 20.05
C GLY A 202 13.84 15.35 19.18
N PRO A 203 12.63 15.86 19.47
CA PRO A 203 11.47 15.70 18.59
C PRO A 203 11.74 16.25 17.19
N GLN A 204 11.52 15.44 16.16
CA GLN A 204 11.85 15.75 14.76
C GLN A 204 10.73 15.30 13.83
N TYR A 205 10.66 15.80 12.60
CA TYR A 205 9.55 15.51 11.68
C TYR A 205 9.42 14.02 11.35
N ALA A 206 8.17 13.55 11.37
CA ALA A 206 7.76 12.18 11.04
C ALA A 206 6.35 12.22 10.41
N SER A 207 6.10 11.38 9.39
CA SER A 207 4.86 11.42 8.59
C SER A 207 4.28 10.02 8.38
N GLY A 208 4.16 9.26 9.47
CA GLY A 208 3.52 7.96 9.48
C GLY A 208 2.00 8.06 9.37
N GLY A 209 1.24 6.99 9.54
CA GLY A 209 1.65 5.61 9.71
C GLY A 209 0.41 4.77 9.98
N PHE A 210 0.58 3.44 9.98
CA PHE A 210 -0.53 2.51 10.03
C PHE A 210 -0.31 1.43 11.11
N ILE A 211 -1.30 1.31 12.01
CA ILE A 211 -1.40 0.23 13.00
C ILE A 211 -2.74 -0.48 12.81
N ALA A 212 -2.72 -1.80 12.79
CA ALA A 212 -3.95 -2.60 12.83
C ALA A 212 -3.83 -3.83 13.73
N ASP A 213 -4.96 -4.28 14.28
CA ASP A 213 -5.10 -5.59 14.91
C ASP A 213 -4.08 -5.84 16.04
N SER A 214 -3.78 -4.79 16.81
CA SER A 214 -2.70 -4.82 17.79
C SER A 214 -3.17 -4.38 19.17
N ARG A 215 -2.65 -5.03 20.20
CA ARG A 215 -2.76 -4.61 21.60
C ARG A 215 -1.49 -3.86 21.97
N LEU A 216 -1.64 -2.59 22.32
CA LEU A 216 -0.54 -1.66 22.55
C LEU A 216 -0.57 -1.09 23.97
N PRO A 217 0.61 -0.75 24.52
CA PRO A 217 0.72 -0.09 25.80
C PRO A 217 0.38 1.40 25.61
N PHE A 218 0.93 2.27 26.46
CA PHE A 218 0.84 3.70 26.21
C PHE A 218 1.65 4.06 24.95
N VAL A 219 0.99 4.70 23.99
CA VAL A 219 1.58 5.12 22.71
C VAL A 219 1.93 6.60 22.76
N ILE A 220 3.20 6.91 22.49
CA ILE A 220 3.73 8.25 22.35
C ILE A 220 3.67 8.61 20.85
N ASN A 221 2.67 9.39 20.44
CA ASN A 221 2.58 9.92 19.07
C ASN A 221 3.76 10.85 18.76
N GLY A 222 4.07 11.75 19.70
CA GLY A 222 5.17 12.69 19.53
C GLY A 222 4.89 13.69 18.41
N SER A 223 5.84 13.83 17.49
CA SER A 223 5.80 14.74 16.35
C SER A 223 5.12 14.17 15.10
N GLN A 224 4.57 12.95 15.17
CA GLN A 224 3.90 12.33 14.02
C GLN A 224 2.76 13.22 13.52
N GLN A 225 2.87 13.64 12.27
CA GLN A 225 1.93 14.56 11.61
C GLN A 225 0.51 13.99 11.60
N GLN A 226 0.37 12.76 11.13
CA GLN A 226 -0.88 12.00 11.07
C GLN A 226 -0.64 10.55 11.47
N TRP A 227 -1.71 9.80 11.72
CA TRP A 227 -1.65 8.35 11.92
C TRP A 227 -3.04 7.71 11.79
N LEU A 228 -3.11 6.48 11.27
CA LEU A 228 -4.30 5.63 11.39
C LEU A 228 -4.01 4.43 12.29
N THR A 229 -4.83 4.25 13.33
CA THR A 229 -4.90 3.03 14.13
C THR A 229 -6.29 2.42 13.96
N ARG A 230 -6.39 1.15 13.58
CA ARG A 230 -7.70 0.47 13.48
C ARG A 230 -7.75 -0.88 14.16
N ASN A 231 -8.94 -1.33 14.56
CA ASN A 231 -9.19 -2.65 15.16
C ASN A 231 -8.13 -3.03 16.20
N SER A 232 -7.90 -2.17 17.18
CA SER A 232 -6.76 -2.31 18.10
C SER A 232 -7.20 -1.99 19.52
N GLU A 233 -6.34 -2.33 20.47
CA GLU A 233 -6.47 -1.92 21.86
C GLU A 233 -5.28 -1.02 22.21
N VAL A 234 -5.52 0.15 22.80
CA VAL A 234 -4.46 1.04 23.29
C VAL A 234 -4.66 1.34 24.78
N ALA A 235 -3.59 1.24 25.58
CA ALA A 235 -3.68 1.62 26.99
C ALA A 235 -3.74 3.14 27.19
N GLY A 236 -3.32 3.91 26.18
CA GLY A 236 -3.46 5.37 26.12
C GLY A 236 -2.65 5.97 24.97
N TRP A 237 -2.94 7.22 24.63
CA TRP A 237 -2.32 7.95 23.52
C TRP A 237 -1.89 9.34 23.96
N SER A 238 -0.66 9.75 23.63
CA SER A 238 -0.06 10.95 24.23
C SER A 238 -0.61 12.28 23.72
N ASN A 239 -0.75 12.45 22.40
CA ASN A 239 -1.10 13.71 21.76
C ASN A 239 -1.49 13.50 20.28
N ALA A 240 -1.96 14.57 19.65
CA ALA A 240 -2.12 14.70 18.21
C ALA A 240 -1.33 15.91 17.68
N VAL A 241 -0.99 15.89 16.39
CA VAL A 241 -0.31 17.00 15.68
C VAL A 241 -1.27 17.61 14.67
N TRP A 242 -1.59 16.90 13.58
CA TRP A 242 -2.52 17.40 12.56
C TRP A 242 -3.74 16.49 12.34
N ASN A 243 -3.57 15.16 12.33
CA ASN A 243 -4.66 14.24 11.98
C ASN A 243 -4.44 12.83 12.54
N GLN A 244 -4.81 12.59 13.80
CA GLN A 244 -4.72 11.27 14.43
C GLN A 244 -6.08 10.59 14.39
N VAL A 245 -6.16 9.46 13.69
CA VAL A 245 -7.42 8.79 13.37
C VAL A 245 -7.47 7.39 13.97
N PHE A 246 -8.60 7.09 14.60
CA PHE A 246 -8.89 5.82 15.25
C PHE A 246 -10.20 5.25 14.69
N SER A 247 -10.23 3.95 14.39
CA SER A 247 -11.44 3.28 13.91
C SER A 247 -11.53 1.87 14.50
N GLY A 248 -12.57 1.59 15.28
CA GLY A 248 -12.66 0.30 15.97
C GLY A 248 -11.59 0.10 17.03
N VAL A 249 -11.11 1.17 17.67
CA VAL A 249 -10.01 1.11 18.65
C VAL A 249 -10.53 1.22 20.08
N GLU A 250 -10.26 0.21 20.89
CA GLU A 250 -10.51 0.23 22.31
C GLU A 250 -9.48 1.11 23.03
N GLY A 251 -9.94 2.02 23.88
CA GLY A 251 -9.07 2.95 24.61
C GLY A 251 -8.61 4.18 23.80
N ALA A 252 -9.08 4.35 22.56
CA ALA A 252 -8.84 5.56 21.78
C ALA A 252 -9.43 6.82 22.46
N PRO A 253 -8.79 7.99 22.30
CA PRO A 253 -9.37 9.26 22.74
C PRO A 253 -10.65 9.58 21.94
N ASP A 254 -11.61 10.26 22.56
CA ASP A 254 -12.76 10.81 21.83
C ASP A 254 -12.36 12.01 20.95
N ASP A 255 -13.22 12.33 19.99
CA ASP A 255 -13.04 13.43 19.04
C ASP A 255 -13.97 14.63 19.29
N ALA A 256 -14.64 14.69 20.45
CA ALA A 256 -15.62 15.74 20.75
C ALA A 256 -15.02 17.15 20.84
N ALA A 257 -13.69 17.24 21.02
CA ALA A 257 -12.93 18.48 21.10
C ALA A 257 -12.23 18.87 19.79
N PHE A 258 -12.43 18.12 18.69
CA PHE A 258 -11.85 18.47 17.40
C PHE A 258 -12.20 19.93 17.03
N PRO A 259 -11.23 20.75 16.57
CA PRO A 259 -9.90 20.39 16.07
C PRO A 259 -8.76 20.44 17.11
N ASN A 260 -9.02 20.59 18.40
CA ASN A 260 -7.96 20.68 19.41
C ASN A 260 -8.27 19.89 20.68
N PRO A 261 -7.69 18.68 20.85
CA PRO A 261 -6.76 18.01 19.92
C PRO A 261 -7.42 17.51 18.62
N PRO A 262 -6.68 17.39 17.49
CA PRO A 262 -7.24 16.93 16.22
C PRO A 262 -7.31 15.40 16.13
N TYR A 263 -8.17 14.80 16.97
CA TYR A 263 -8.53 13.39 16.88
C TYR A 263 -9.77 13.19 16.00
N THR A 264 -9.80 12.11 15.23
CA THR A 264 -11.03 11.60 14.60
C THR A 264 -11.23 10.17 15.05
N THR A 265 -12.37 9.86 15.67
CA THR A 265 -12.56 8.56 16.32
C THR A 265 -13.89 7.95 15.92
N LEU A 266 -13.80 6.83 15.20
CA LEU A 266 -14.94 5.99 14.85
C LEU A 266 -14.99 4.81 15.83
N ASP A 267 -16.17 4.56 16.38
CA ASP A 267 -16.36 3.48 17.36
C ASP A 267 -16.07 2.09 16.75
N GLU A 268 -16.37 1.92 15.47
CA GLU A 268 -16.21 0.69 14.70
C GLU A 268 -15.51 1.00 13.37
N THR A 269 -14.79 0.01 12.82
CA THR A 269 -14.28 0.06 11.44
C THR A 269 -15.37 -0.46 10.50
N PRO A 270 -15.89 0.35 9.55
CA PRO A 270 -17.06 -0.04 8.75
C PRO A 270 -16.89 -1.35 7.99
N VAL A 271 -15.72 -1.51 7.34
CA VAL A 271 -15.32 -2.76 6.67
C VAL A 271 -13.84 -2.98 6.96
N SER A 272 -13.48 -4.19 7.37
CA SER A 272 -12.10 -4.58 7.58
C SER A 272 -11.86 -6.04 7.20
N ARG A 273 -10.60 -6.37 6.93
CA ARG A 273 -10.10 -7.74 6.81
C ARG A 273 -8.63 -7.70 7.18
N GLU A 274 -8.21 -8.50 8.14
CA GLU A 274 -6.80 -8.55 8.49
C GLU A 274 -5.96 -9.18 7.38
N LYS A 275 -4.74 -8.66 7.22
CA LYS A 275 -3.81 -9.10 6.18
C LYS A 275 -3.54 -10.61 6.32
N PRO A 276 -3.58 -11.40 5.23
CA PRO A 276 -3.13 -12.78 5.26
C PRO A 276 -1.69 -12.89 5.77
N TYR A 277 -1.42 -13.91 6.59
CA TYR A 277 -0.11 -14.10 7.20
C TYR A 277 0.33 -15.56 7.12
N LEU A 278 1.63 -15.75 6.92
CA LEU A 278 2.28 -17.04 6.94
C LEU A 278 2.46 -17.48 8.41
N PHE A 279 2.18 -18.75 8.69
CA PHE A 279 2.43 -19.35 10.00
C PHE A 279 2.83 -20.82 9.87
N VAL A 280 3.35 -21.37 10.96
CA VAL A 280 3.67 -22.79 11.10
C VAL A 280 2.68 -23.41 12.09
N ASP A 281 1.96 -24.44 11.65
CA ASP A 281 1.00 -25.14 12.49
C ASP A 281 1.67 -26.07 13.51
N ALA A 282 0.86 -26.67 14.39
CA ALA A 282 1.35 -27.57 15.45
C ALA A 282 2.04 -28.85 14.92
N ASP A 283 1.81 -29.23 13.66
CA ASP A 283 2.49 -30.36 13.00
C ASP A 283 3.81 -29.92 12.32
N GLY A 284 4.17 -28.63 12.38
CA GLY A 284 5.34 -28.06 11.74
C GLY A 284 5.14 -27.71 10.27
N ARG A 285 3.89 -27.68 9.78
CA ARG A 285 3.60 -27.36 8.37
C ARG A 285 3.34 -25.88 8.20
N TYR A 286 3.89 -25.32 7.14
CA TYR A 286 3.63 -23.95 6.71
C TYR A 286 2.23 -23.85 6.09
N ALA A 287 1.52 -22.79 6.48
CA ALA A 287 0.24 -22.43 5.91
C ALA A 287 0.07 -20.90 5.94
N VAL A 288 -0.88 -20.41 5.16
CA VAL A 288 -1.29 -19.01 5.18
C VAL A 288 -2.68 -18.93 5.81
N ARG A 289 -2.81 -18.14 6.89
CA ARG A 289 -4.11 -17.76 7.41
C ARG A 289 -4.65 -16.63 6.55
N VAL A 290 -5.89 -16.77 6.08
CA VAL A 290 -6.63 -15.76 5.33
C VAL A 290 -7.81 -15.34 6.20
N PRO A 291 -7.68 -14.24 6.96
CA PRO A 291 -8.76 -13.71 7.78
C PRO A 291 -10.03 -13.44 6.97
N GLU A 292 -11.20 -13.67 7.57
CA GLU A 292 -12.48 -13.28 6.96
C GLU A 292 -12.67 -11.76 7.02
N ALA A 293 -13.52 -11.23 6.12
CA ALA A 293 -13.89 -9.82 6.22
C ALA A 293 -14.91 -9.64 7.35
N GLN A 294 -14.83 -8.49 8.02
CA GLN A 294 -15.73 -8.08 9.08
C GLN A 294 -16.33 -6.73 8.71
N THR A 295 -17.55 -6.51 9.16
CA THR A 295 -18.18 -5.19 9.17
C THR A 295 -18.29 -4.73 10.60
N ASP A 296 -18.24 -3.41 10.80
CA ASP A 296 -18.44 -2.79 12.12
C ASP A 296 -17.52 -3.41 13.19
N SER A 297 -16.25 -3.63 12.83
CA SER A 297 -15.30 -4.34 13.67
C SER A 297 -14.65 -3.43 14.72
N ARG A 298 -14.31 -4.00 15.88
CA ARG A 298 -13.66 -3.30 16.98
C ARG A 298 -12.74 -4.25 17.75
N GLY A 299 -11.61 -3.72 18.24
CA GLY A 299 -10.63 -4.48 19.00
C GLY A 299 -9.85 -5.47 18.14
N VAL A 300 -9.05 -6.32 18.78
CA VAL A 300 -8.18 -7.27 18.08
C VAL A 300 -8.91 -8.57 17.72
N THR A 301 -8.57 -9.13 16.56
CA THR A 301 -9.20 -10.34 16.01
C THR A 301 -8.72 -11.65 16.64
N TRP A 302 -7.68 -11.59 17.47
CA TRP A 302 -7.02 -12.76 18.08
C TRP A 302 -7.26 -12.87 19.60
N ALA A 303 -8.14 -12.03 20.16
CA ALA A 303 -8.45 -12.03 21.60
C ALA A 303 -9.02 -13.37 22.08
N ASP A 304 -9.89 -13.99 21.28
CA ASP A 304 -10.61 -15.23 21.62
C ASP A 304 -10.02 -16.49 20.94
N GLY A 305 -8.77 -16.40 20.46
CA GLY A 305 -8.05 -17.50 19.81
C GLY A 305 -7.62 -17.19 18.38
N GLU A 306 -7.61 -18.21 17.51
CA GLU A 306 -7.25 -18.01 16.11
C GLU A 306 -8.31 -17.16 15.40
N THR A 307 -7.97 -15.91 15.05
CA THR A 307 -8.03 -15.51 13.64
C THR A 307 -9.23 -15.91 12.80
N PRO A 308 -10.52 -15.57 13.02
CA PRO A 308 -11.59 -16.02 12.13
C PRO A 308 -11.27 -15.88 10.63
N GLY A 309 -11.58 -16.90 9.83
CA GLY A 309 -11.09 -17.04 8.46
C GLY A 309 -10.82 -18.47 8.02
N ARG A 310 -10.02 -18.63 6.96
CA ARG A 310 -9.63 -19.93 6.41
C ARG A 310 -8.11 -20.11 6.39
N THR A 311 -7.66 -21.36 6.44
CA THR A 311 -6.25 -21.72 6.35
C THR A 311 -5.97 -22.37 5.01
N VAL A 312 -4.94 -21.89 4.31
CA VAL A 312 -4.49 -22.41 3.02
C VAL A 312 -3.12 -23.06 3.19
N PRO A 313 -2.96 -24.37 2.91
CA PRO A 313 -1.66 -25.03 2.98
C PRO A 313 -0.66 -24.36 2.03
N ILE A 314 0.60 -24.23 2.43
CA ILE A 314 1.64 -23.63 1.57
C ILE A 314 1.79 -24.38 0.23
N THR A 315 1.46 -25.67 0.22
CA THR A 315 1.49 -26.51 -0.99
C THR A 315 0.48 -26.08 -2.05
N ASP A 316 -0.50 -25.25 -1.71
CA ASP A 316 -1.49 -24.69 -2.64
C ASP A 316 -1.04 -23.34 -3.24
N PHE A 317 0.12 -22.84 -2.85
CA PHE A 317 0.76 -21.67 -3.45
C PHE A 317 1.75 -22.07 -4.54
N HIS A 318 1.86 -21.20 -5.54
CA HIS A 318 3.07 -21.06 -6.33
C HIS A 318 3.97 -20.05 -5.62
N ILE A 319 5.15 -20.50 -5.20
CA ILE A 319 6.18 -19.67 -4.57
C ILE A 319 7.06 -19.14 -5.69
N ALA A 320 6.78 -17.92 -6.13
CA ALA A 320 7.50 -17.25 -7.19
C ALA A 320 8.76 -16.56 -6.65
N LYS A 321 9.81 -16.55 -7.47
CA LYS A 321 11.09 -15.89 -7.21
C LYS A 321 11.43 -14.90 -8.33
N PRO A 322 12.26 -13.88 -8.06
CA PRO A 322 12.80 -13.04 -9.11
C PRO A 322 13.42 -13.89 -10.23
N GLY A 323 13.01 -13.61 -11.47
CA GLY A 323 13.39 -14.40 -12.66
C GLY A 323 12.36 -15.42 -13.12
N ASP A 324 11.34 -15.75 -12.31
CA ASP A 324 10.20 -16.52 -12.80
C ASP A 324 9.41 -15.72 -13.84
N SER A 325 9.03 -16.37 -14.93
CA SER A 325 8.28 -15.70 -16.00
C SER A 325 6.84 -15.39 -15.58
N VAL A 326 6.28 -14.28 -16.09
CA VAL A 326 4.85 -14.00 -15.95
C VAL A 326 3.99 -15.15 -16.50
N GLY A 327 4.45 -15.81 -17.57
CA GLY A 327 3.78 -16.97 -18.16
C GLY A 327 3.63 -18.14 -17.19
N SER A 328 4.68 -18.47 -16.42
CA SER A 328 4.61 -19.53 -15.39
C SER A 328 3.72 -19.13 -14.22
N ILE A 329 3.79 -17.88 -13.78
CA ILE A 329 2.91 -17.35 -12.72
C ILE A 329 1.43 -17.47 -13.14
N ASN A 330 1.10 -16.98 -14.34
CA ASN A 330 -0.27 -17.06 -14.87
C ASN A 330 -0.74 -18.50 -15.08
N ALA A 331 0.14 -19.40 -15.52
CA ALA A 331 -0.19 -20.82 -15.65
C ALA A 331 -0.52 -21.45 -14.29
N ALA A 332 0.25 -21.13 -13.25
CA ALA A 332 -0.02 -21.62 -11.89
C ALA A 332 -1.35 -21.10 -11.34
N LEU A 333 -1.64 -19.80 -11.50
CA LEU A 333 -2.92 -19.20 -11.13
C LEU A 333 -4.10 -19.86 -11.85
N ALA A 334 -3.93 -20.14 -13.16
CA ALA A 334 -4.94 -20.84 -13.97
C ALA A 334 -5.15 -22.31 -13.53
N MET A 335 -4.12 -22.96 -12.99
CA MET A 335 -4.19 -24.31 -12.42
C MET A 335 -4.78 -24.35 -11.00
N GLY A 336 -5.25 -23.22 -10.46
CA GLY A 336 -5.87 -23.18 -9.15
C GLY A 336 -4.92 -22.85 -7.99
N LYS A 337 -3.66 -22.52 -8.26
CA LYS A 337 -2.73 -22.10 -7.19
C LYS A 337 -3.04 -20.68 -6.72
N HIS A 338 -2.64 -20.40 -5.49
CA HIS A 338 -2.42 -19.04 -5.00
C HIS A 338 -1.01 -18.57 -5.40
N LEU A 339 -0.67 -17.31 -5.15
CA LEU A 339 0.65 -16.76 -5.47
C LEU A 339 1.31 -16.22 -4.21
N LEU A 340 2.55 -16.64 -3.96
CA LEU A 340 3.43 -16.06 -2.96
C LEU A 340 4.66 -15.50 -3.67
N LEU A 341 4.90 -14.20 -3.54
CA LEU A 341 6.05 -13.50 -4.10
C LEU A 341 7.11 -13.38 -3.01
N THR A 342 8.22 -14.12 -3.17
CA THR A 342 9.37 -14.04 -2.26
C THR A 342 10.08 -12.68 -2.38
N PRO A 343 10.88 -12.26 -1.40
CA PRO A 343 11.49 -10.93 -1.40
C PRO A 343 12.40 -10.70 -2.61
N GLY A 344 12.04 -9.71 -3.43
CA GLY A 344 12.83 -9.26 -4.57
C GLY A 344 12.03 -8.36 -5.52
N VAL A 345 12.68 -7.98 -6.62
CA VAL A 345 12.08 -7.19 -7.71
C VAL A 345 11.83 -8.11 -8.90
N TYR A 346 10.62 -8.08 -9.43
CA TYR A 346 10.13 -8.91 -10.52
C TYR A 346 9.88 -8.02 -11.74
N ASP A 347 10.57 -8.29 -12.85
CA ASP A 347 10.28 -7.64 -14.11
C ASP A 347 9.01 -8.25 -14.73
N VAL A 348 7.99 -7.40 -14.94
CA VAL A 348 6.67 -7.80 -15.41
C VAL A 348 6.45 -7.24 -16.82
N ASP A 349 6.82 -8.04 -17.82
CA ASP A 349 6.72 -7.74 -19.26
C ASP A 349 5.32 -7.95 -19.85
N SER A 350 4.42 -8.53 -19.07
CA SER A 350 3.06 -8.87 -19.44
C SER A 350 2.20 -8.97 -18.18
N THR A 351 0.88 -8.88 -18.31
CA THR A 351 0.00 -8.81 -17.13
C THR A 351 -0.08 -10.12 -16.35
N ILE A 352 0.15 -10.06 -15.04
CA ILE A 352 -0.27 -11.10 -14.10
C ILE A 352 -1.79 -10.98 -13.91
N ASN A 353 -2.53 -12.04 -14.21
CA ASN A 353 -3.99 -12.05 -14.22
C ASN A 353 -4.55 -12.92 -13.08
N VAL A 354 -5.16 -12.28 -12.09
CA VAL A 354 -5.82 -12.96 -10.95
C VAL A 354 -7.32 -13.04 -11.23
N LYS A 355 -7.80 -14.23 -11.60
CA LYS A 355 -9.18 -14.41 -12.13
C LYS A 355 -10.10 -15.24 -11.24
N ARG A 356 -9.55 -16.08 -10.37
CA ARG A 356 -10.31 -17.04 -9.58
C ARG A 356 -10.71 -16.40 -8.25
N ALA A 357 -11.97 -16.55 -7.85
CA ALA A 357 -12.44 -16.16 -6.52
C ALA A 357 -11.53 -16.76 -5.43
N ASP A 358 -11.44 -16.05 -4.31
CA ASP A 358 -10.65 -16.45 -3.13
C ASP A 358 -9.14 -16.60 -3.38
N THR A 359 -8.62 -16.09 -4.51
CA THR A 359 -7.18 -16.16 -4.78
C THR A 359 -6.42 -15.19 -3.89
N VAL A 360 -5.47 -15.70 -3.12
CA VAL A 360 -4.46 -14.90 -2.41
C VAL A 360 -3.23 -14.67 -3.30
N VAL A 361 -2.82 -13.41 -3.39
CA VAL A 361 -1.49 -12.96 -3.83
C VAL A 361 -0.81 -12.33 -2.62
N LEU A 362 0.21 -12.98 -2.08
CA LEU A 362 0.92 -12.53 -0.88
C LEU A 362 2.38 -12.23 -1.22
N GLY A 363 2.81 -11.00 -1.00
CA GLY A 363 4.21 -10.59 -1.08
C GLY A 363 4.89 -10.62 0.28
N MET A 364 6.16 -11.01 0.27
CA MET A 364 7.06 -11.01 1.42
C MET A 364 8.14 -9.96 1.24
N GLY A 365 8.54 -9.30 2.32
CA GLY A 365 9.72 -8.42 2.34
C GLY A 365 9.66 -7.28 1.33
N HIS A 366 8.48 -6.72 1.09
CA HIS A 366 8.22 -5.70 0.05
C HIS A 366 8.51 -6.19 -1.39
N ALA A 367 8.14 -7.44 -1.70
CA ALA A 367 8.18 -7.96 -3.06
C ALA A 367 7.58 -6.95 -4.06
N THR A 368 8.34 -6.65 -5.12
CA THR A 368 8.06 -5.53 -6.02
C THR A 368 7.81 -6.04 -7.44
N LEU A 369 6.69 -5.67 -8.04
CA LEU A 369 6.40 -5.90 -9.45
C LEU A 369 6.74 -4.64 -10.25
N THR A 370 7.77 -4.69 -11.10
CA THR A 370 8.18 -3.55 -11.94
C THR A 370 7.64 -3.72 -13.36
N ALA A 371 6.88 -2.73 -13.83
CA ALA A 371 6.36 -2.77 -15.20
C ALA A 371 7.50 -2.72 -16.24
N VAL A 372 7.43 -3.58 -17.25
CA VAL A 372 8.33 -3.57 -18.41
C VAL A 372 7.52 -3.33 -19.67
N ASP A 373 8.08 -2.57 -20.62
CA ASP A 373 7.47 -2.26 -21.92
C ASP A 373 6.04 -1.68 -21.86
N GLY A 374 5.71 -0.96 -20.78
CA GLY A 374 4.40 -0.34 -20.58
C GLY A 374 3.29 -1.34 -20.22
N ALA A 375 3.66 -2.54 -19.74
CA ALA A 375 2.71 -3.52 -19.26
C ALA A 375 1.87 -2.99 -18.10
N VAL A 376 0.68 -3.56 -17.90
CA VAL A 376 -0.06 -3.44 -16.65
C VAL A 376 0.39 -4.59 -15.76
N PRO A 377 1.20 -4.37 -14.69
CA PRO A 377 1.77 -5.46 -13.92
C PRO A 377 0.75 -6.44 -13.36
N LEU A 378 -0.35 -5.93 -12.79
CA LEU A 378 -1.35 -6.75 -12.12
C LEU A 378 -2.77 -6.35 -12.51
N LYS A 379 -3.57 -7.35 -12.90
CA LYS A 379 -5.02 -7.21 -13.07
C LYS A 379 -5.77 -8.22 -12.21
N VAL A 380 -6.72 -7.71 -11.43
CA VAL A 380 -7.65 -8.49 -10.62
C VAL A 380 -9.01 -8.48 -11.31
N ALA A 381 -9.61 -9.65 -11.53
CA ALA A 381 -10.94 -9.75 -12.11
C ALA A 381 -12.04 -9.48 -11.08
N ASP A 382 -13.26 -9.21 -11.55
CA ASP A 382 -14.49 -9.13 -10.73
C ASP A 382 -14.87 -10.51 -10.17
N ALA A 383 -14.12 -10.97 -9.16
CA ALA A 383 -14.35 -12.23 -8.46
C ALA A 383 -14.16 -12.04 -6.94
N PRO A 384 -15.12 -12.49 -6.11
CA PRO A 384 -15.10 -12.22 -4.68
C PRO A 384 -13.92 -12.89 -3.97
N GLY A 385 -13.51 -12.31 -2.85
CA GLY A 385 -12.50 -12.87 -1.94
C GLY A 385 -11.07 -12.87 -2.45
N ILE A 386 -10.79 -12.27 -3.61
CA ILE A 386 -9.40 -12.08 -4.03
C ILE A 386 -8.71 -11.15 -3.03
N VAL A 387 -7.53 -11.55 -2.55
CA VAL A 387 -6.72 -10.73 -1.65
C VAL A 387 -5.36 -10.51 -2.29
N VAL A 388 -4.93 -9.25 -2.41
CA VAL A 388 -3.57 -8.86 -2.77
C VAL A 388 -2.96 -8.20 -1.54
N ALA A 389 -1.88 -8.78 -1.02
CA ALA A 389 -1.31 -8.36 0.26
C ALA A 389 0.22 -8.24 0.20
N GLY A 390 0.79 -7.13 0.71
CA GLY A 390 2.24 -6.96 0.84
C GLY A 390 2.99 -6.84 -0.49
N VAL A 391 2.35 -6.23 -1.50
CA VAL A 391 2.91 -6.11 -2.86
C VAL A 391 3.19 -4.65 -3.19
N THR A 392 4.43 -4.36 -3.58
CA THR A 392 4.80 -3.07 -4.16
C THR A 392 4.73 -3.16 -5.69
N ILE A 393 4.30 -2.10 -6.37
CA ILE A 393 4.23 -2.02 -7.83
C ILE A 393 4.97 -0.78 -8.31
N ASP A 394 6.02 -1.00 -9.10
CA ASP A 394 6.84 0.06 -9.66
C ASP A 394 6.45 0.31 -11.11
N ALA A 395 6.33 1.59 -11.47
CA ALA A 395 6.25 2.00 -12.85
C ALA A 395 7.56 1.73 -13.59
N GLY A 396 7.46 1.44 -14.88
CA GLY A 396 8.60 1.21 -15.77
C GLY A 396 9.02 2.46 -16.53
N THR A 397 10.10 2.34 -17.31
CA THR A 397 10.62 3.43 -18.15
C THR A 397 9.70 3.79 -19.31
N VAL A 398 8.84 2.86 -19.73
CA VAL A 398 7.77 3.04 -20.71
C VAL A 398 6.45 3.24 -19.95
N GLU A 399 5.68 4.27 -20.35
CA GLU A 399 4.43 4.63 -19.68
C GLU A 399 3.43 3.47 -19.72
N SER A 400 3.02 3.03 -18.53
CA SER A 400 1.95 2.05 -18.36
C SER A 400 0.60 2.77 -18.31
N PRO A 401 -0.47 2.28 -18.97
CA PRO A 401 -1.78 2.92 -18.87
C PRO A 401 -2.35 2.82 -17.44
N VAL A 402 -2.05 1.73 -16.73
CA VAL A 402 -2.38 1.54 -15.31
C VAL A 402 -1.37 0.59 -14.67
N LEU A 403 -1.05 0.74 -13.39
CA LEU A 403 -0.17 -0.20 -12.67
C LEU A 403 -0.94 -1.36 -12.02
N LEU A 404 -2.05 -1.05 -11.33
CA LEU A 404 -3.01 -2.03 -10.82
C LEU A 404 -4.42 -1.69 -11.28
N GLN A 405 -5.07 -2.66 -11.93
CA GLN A 405 -6.49 -2.57 -12.26
C GLN A 405 -7.27 -3.66 -11.49
N VAL A 406 -8.24 -3.24 -10.69
CA VAL A 406 -9.21 -4.10 -10.00
C VAL A 406 -10.55 -4.00 -10.71
N GLY A 407 -11.03 -5.10 -11.28
CA GLY A 407 -12.26 -5.15 -12.07
C GLY A 407 -12.13 -4.62 -13.50
N GLN A 408 -13.10 -4.96 -14.34
CA GLN A 408 -13.19 -4.47 -15.73
C GLN A 408 -13.79 -3.06 -15.83
N SER A 409 -13.44 -2.31 -16.87
CA SER A 409 -14.02 -0.98 -17.14
C SER A 409 -15.37 -1.08 -17.89
N GLY A 410 -16.28 -0.14 -17.61
CA GLY A 410 -17.56 0.08 -18.31
C GLY A 410 -18.77 -0.70 -17.76
N ASP A 411 -19.96 -0.45 -18.33
CA ASP A 411 -21.31 -0.91 -17.91
C ASP A 411 -21.52 -2.44 -17.85
N GLY A 412 -20.47 -3.23 -18.04
CA GLY A 412 -20.46 -4.68 -17.94
C GLY A 412 -20.24 -5.19 -16.53
N HIS A 413 -20.80 -4.54 -15.49
CA HIS A 413 -20.74 -4.93 -14.06
C HIS A 413 -20.96 -6.44 -13.88
N ALA A 414 -19.88 -7.21 -14.00
CA ALA A 414 -19.94 -8.66 -14.09
C ALA A 414 -19.95 -9.21 -12.66
N LYS A 415 -21.16 -9.44 -12.14
CA LYS A 415 -21.47 -9.97 -10.79
C LYS A 415 -20.93 -9.08 -9.67
N LYS A 416 -21.84 -8.33 -9.02
CA LYS A 416 -21.57 -7.61 -7.78
C LYS A 416 -20.67 -8.47 -6.88
N VAL A 417 -19.47 -7.97 -6.58
CA VAL A 417 -18.57 -8.60 -5.60
C VAL A 417 -19.38 -8.80 -4.33
N ASP A 418 -19.25 -9.96 -3.69
CA ASP A 418 -19.98 -10.24 -2.47
C ASP A 418 -19.48 -9.29 -1.37
N PRO A 419 -20.31 -8.40 -0.79
CA PRO A 419 -19.88 -7.48 0.27
C PRO A 419 -19.39 -8.22 1.52
N ALA A 420 -19.82 -9.46 1.76
CA ALA A 420 -19.32 -10.28 2.86
C ALA A 420 -17.96 -10.93 2.54
N ASN A 421 -17.55 -10.94 1.27
CA ASN A 421 -16.27 -11.47 0.82
C ASN A 421 -15.65 -10.54 -0.25
N PRO A 422 -15.29 -9.30 0.13
CA PRO A 422 -14.80 -8.30 -0.79
C PRO A 422 -13.46 -8.70 -1.40
N ILE A 423 -13.13 -8.07 -2.53
CA ILE A 423 -11.74 -8.01 -2.99
C ILE A 423 -10.99 -7.10 -2.01
N THR A 424 -9.81 -7.52 -1.57
CA THR A 424 -9.03 -6.79 -0.57
C THR A 424 -7.63 -6.48 -1.08
N LEU A 425 -7.20 -5.23 -0.94
CA LEU A 425 -5.82 -4.77 -1.10
C LEU A 425 -5.27 -4.45 0.28
N SER A 426 -4.23 -5.14 0.76
CA SER A 426 -3.63 -4.89 2.08
C SER A 426 -2.14 -4.62 1.98
N ASP A 427 -1.63 -3.49 2.44
CA ASP A 427 -0.21 -3.12 2.28
C ASP A 427 0.23 -3.20 0.79
N VAL A 428 -0.59 -2.61 -0.10
CA VAL A 428 -0.28 -2.51 -1.54
C VAL A 428 0.28 -1.12 -1.81
N TYR A 429 1.49 -1.05 -2.35
CA TYR A 429 2.22 0.21 -2.51
C TYR A 429 2.58 0.47 -3.97
N PHE A 430 2.71 1.74 -4.36
CA PHE A 430 3.06 2.14 -5.72
C PHE A 430 4.18 3.17 -5.73
N ARG A 431 5.09 3.04 -6.69
CA ARG A 431 6.13 4.03 -6.95
C ARG A 431 6.18 4.39 -8.43
N VAL A 432 6.03 5.68 -8.74
CA VAL A 432 6.22 6.24 -10.07
C VAL A 432 7.43 7.16 -10.04
N GLY A 433 8.61 6.59 -10.34
CA GLY A 433 9.89 7.29 -10.11
C GLY A 433 10.51 6.93 -8.75
N GLY A 434 11.69 7.49 -8.48
CA GLY A 434 12.39 7.32 -7.20
C GLY A 434 13.57 6.34 -7.32
N PRO A 435 13.34 5.01 -7.26
CA PRO A 435 14.41 4.03 -7.45
C PRO A 435 14.96 3.98 -8.89
N HIS A 436 14.15 4.39 -9.86
CA HIS A 436 14.46 4.49 -11.29
C HIS A 436 13.40 5.35 -11.98
N ILE A 437 13.63 5.70 -13.25
CA ILE A 437 12.64 6.43 -14.05
C ILE A 437 11.37 5.58 -14.22
N GLY A 438 10.25 6.06 -13.70
CA GLY A 438 8.97 5.37 -13.74
C GLY A 438 7.87 6.23 -14.36
N LYS A 439 7.05 5.63 -15.23
CA LYS A 439 5.95 6.32 -15.92
C LYS A 439 4.65 5.53 -15.87
N ALA A 440 3.58 6.19 -15.44
CA ALA A 440 2.23 5.67 -15.46
C ALA A 440 1.24 6.78 -15.83
N ASP A 441 0.20 6.43 -16.58
CA ASP A 441 -0.94 7.32 -16.76
C ASP A 441 -1.75 7.38 -15.46
N THR A 442 -2.26 6.24 -14.99
CA THR A 442 -2.89 6.08 -13.67
C THR A 442 -2.14 5.04 -12.84
N ALA A 443 -1.96 5.22 -11.53
CA ALA A 443 -1.33 4.16 -10.72
C ALA A 443 -2.33 3.05 -10.36
N LEU A 444 -3.46 3.40 -9.74
CA LEU A 444 -4.49 2.46 -9.29
C LEU A 444 -5.87 2.79 -9.89
N VAL A 445 -6.52 1.80 -10.49
CA VAL A 445 -7.92 1.89 -10.90
C VAL A 445 -8.74 0.80 -10.21
N VAL A 446 -9.79 1.20 -9.51
CA VAL A 446 -10.73 0.31 -8.80
C VAL A 446 -12.10 0.42 -9.45
N ASN A 447 -12.44 -0.54 -10.30
CA ASN A 447 -13.73 -0.62 -10.99
C ASN A 447 -14.75 -1.52 -10.28
N SER A 448 -14.28 -2.54 -9.56
CA SER A 448 -15.19 -3.45 -8.85
C SER A 448 -15.83 -2.76 -7.64
N ASP A 449 -17.11 -3.05 -7.42
CA ASP A 449 -17.83 -2.62 -6.22
C ASP A 449 -17.27 -3.33 -4.96
N HIS A 450 -17.54 -2.76 -3.79
CA HIS A 450 -17.23 -3.34 -2.47
C HIS A 450 -15.74 -3.64 -2.21
N VAL A 451 -14.82 -3.10 -3.02
CA VAL A 451 -13.39 -3.32 -2.80
C VAL A 451 -12.97 -2.70 -1.46
N LEU A 452 -12.21 -3.45 -0.68
CA LEU A 452 -11.56 -2.96 0.53
C LEU A 452 -10.10 -2.62 0.22
N ILE A 453 -9.73 -1.35 0.37
CA ILE A 453 -8.34 -0.87 0.29
C ILE A 453 -7.86 -0.63 1.72
N ASP A 454 -7.05 -1.54 2.27
CA ASP A 454 -6.55 -1.48 3.65
C ASP A 454 -5.05 -1.19 3.70
N HIS A 455 -4.69 0.06 3.93
CA HIS A 455 -3.33 0.57 3.89
C HIS A 455 -2.71 0.51 2.49
N THR A 456 -2.73 1.65 1.80
CA THR A 456 -2.13 1.80 0.48
C THR A 456 -1.41 3.15 0.40
N TRP A 457 -0.19 3.12 -0.14
CA TRP A 457 0.56 4.33 -0.48
C TRP A 457 0.83 4.37 -1.97
N VAL A 458 0.34 5.42 -2.62
CA VAL A 458 0.46 5.64 -4.06
C VAL A 458 1.31 6.87 -4.26
N TRP A 459 2.58 6.68 -4.59
CA TRP A 459 3.57 7.76 -4.58
C TRP A 459 4.17 7.99 -5.96
N ARG A 460 3.97 9.21 -6.49
CA ARG A 460 4.83 9.71 -7.56
C ARG A 460 6.08 10.31 -6.91
N GLY A 461 7.25 9.83 -7.29
CA GLY A 461 8.49 10.16 -6.58
C GLY A 461 8.76 11.66 -6.55
N ASP A 462 8.86 12.27 -5.37
CA ASP A 462 9.29 13.66 -5.19
C ASP A 462 10.83 13.77 -5.09
N HIS A 463 11.49 12.67 -4.73
CA HIS A 463 12.94 12.50 -4.69
C HIS A 463 13.34 11.10 -5.20
N GLY A 464 14.63 10.90 -5.49
CA GLY A 464 15.12 9.65 -6.05
C GLY A 464 16.57 9.67 -6.49
N VAL A 465 16.97 8.64 -7.24
CA VAL A 465 18.34 8.46 -7.76
C VAL A 465 18.59 9.20 -9.06
N GLU A 466 17.57 9.83 -9.63
CA GLU A 466 17.68 10.56 -10.88
C GLU A 466 18.65 11.74 -10.69
N GLY A 467 19.75 11.73 -11.45
CA GLY A 467 20.89 12.65 -11.32
C GLY A 467 20.62 14.06 -11.84
N PHE A 468 19.46 14.63 -11.51
CA PHE A 468 19.00 15.90 -12.00
C PHE A 468 19.89 17.07 -11.52
N THR A 469 20.19 17.98 -12.44
CA THR A 469 21.32 18.93 -12.30
C THR A 469 21.03 20.17 -11.47
N GLU A 470 19.76 20.48 -11.22
CA GLU A 470 19.34 21.57 -10.32
C GLU A 470 18.99 21.08 -8.89
N GLY A 471 19.25 19.79 -8.62
CA GLY A 471 18.96 19.13 -7.34
C GLY A 471 17.46 19.00 -7.07
N VAL A 472 17.10 18.48 -5.89
CA VAL A 472 15.70 18.27 -5.48
C VAL A 472 14.90 19.59 -5.46
N ASN A 473 15.55 20.72 -5.18
CA ASN A 473 14.92 22.03 -4.92
C ASN A 473 14.77 22.94 -6.15
N GLY A 474 15.21 22.49 -7.33
CA GLY A 474 15.14 23.28 -8.57
C GLY A 474 14.80 22.45 -9.81
N ASP A 475 14.85 21.13 -9.70
CA ASP A 475 14.65 20.29 -10.88
C ASP A 475 13.18 20.09 -11.25
N THR A 476 12.72 20.90 -12.22
CA THR A 476 11.47 20.64 -12.94
C THR A 476 11.62 19.53 -13.99
N ASP A 477 12.82 18.98 -14.23
CA ASP A 477 13.00 17.85 -15.15
C ASP A 477 12.24 16.61 -14.67
N ARG A 478 12.08 16.43 -13.35
CA ARG A 478 11.24 15.38 -12.77
C ARG A 478 9.80 15.39 -13.27
N TRP A 479 9.21 16.57 -13.50
CA TRP A 479 7.87 16.71 -14.10
C TRP A 479 7.78 16.04 -15.47
N ASN A 480 8.84 16.14 -16.27
CA ASN A 480 8.90 15.56 -17.61
C ASN A 480 9.45 14.12 -17.64
N THR A 481 10.07 13.67 -16.56
CA THR A 481 10.78 12.39 -16.48
C THR A 481 9.93 11.30 -15.84
N ASN A 482 9.38 11.56 -14.66
CA ASN A 482 8.56 10.61 -13.92
C ASN A 482 7.08 10.97 -14.12
N THR A 483 6.56 10.64 -15.30
CA THR A 483 5.17 10.93 -15.67
C THR A 483 4.22 10.10 -14.81
N GLY A 484 3.38 10.76 -14.03
CA GLY A 484 2.34 10.14 -13.20
C GLY A 484 1.15 11.07 -13.19
N ARG A 485 0.19 10.86 -14.11
CA ARG A 485 -0.91 11.82 -14.30
C ARG A 485 -1.92 11.72 -13.17
N THR A 486 -2.40 10.53 -12.86
CA THR A 486 -3.40 10.29 -11.81
C THR A 486 -2.97 9.20 -10.84
N GLY A 487 -3.18 9.42 -9.54
CA GLY A 487 -2.83 8.43 -8.52
C GLY A 487 -3.86 7.31 -8.50
N VAL A 488 -5.03 7.61 -7.97
CA VAL A 488 -6.11 6.65 -7.72
C VAL A 488 -7.39 7.10 -8.41
N VAL A 489 -8.03 6.17 -9.11
CA VAL A 489 -9.39 6.33 -9.64
C VAL A 489 -10.27 5.22 -9.09
N VAL A 490 -11.32 5.60 -8.36
CA VAL A 490 -12.32 4.66 -7.82
C VAL A 490 -13.63 4.84 -8.60
N ASN A 491 -13.99 3.85 -9.41
CA ASN A 491 -15.24 3.81 -10.17
C ASN A 491 -16.29 2.90 -9.54
N GLY A 492 -15.87 1.90 -8.76
CA GLY A 492 -16.78 0.96 -8.11
C GLY A 492 -17.56 1.59 -6.97
N ASP A 493 -18.79 1.14 -6.78
CA ASP A 493 -19.65 1.54 -5.67
C ASP A 493 -19.23 0.85 -4.36
N ASP A 494 -19.58 1.43 -3.21
CA ASP A 494 -19.41 0.83 -1.88
C ASP A 494 -17.96 0.44 -1.56
N VAL A 495 -16.98 1.07 -2.22
CA VAL A 495 -15.56 0.89 -1.95
C VAL A 495 -15.23 1.51 -0.60
N THR A 496 -14.47 0.78 0.22
CA THR A 496 -13.97 1.27 1.52
C THR A 496 -12.46 1.34 1.49
N ALA A 497 -11.89 2.48 1.88
CA ALA A 497 -10.46 2.67 2.03
C ALA A 497 -10.09 2.96 3.49
N THR A 498 -9.37 2.06 4.15
CA THR A 498 -8.81 2.26 5.49
C THR A 498 -7.32 2.55 5.43
N GLY A 499 -6.94 3.83 5.47
CA GLY A 499 -5.54 4.29 5.38
C GLY A 499 -5.08 4.46 3.94
N LEU A 500 -5.56 5.51 3.29
CA LEU A 500 -5.22 5.85 1.91
C LEU A 500 -4.27 7.04 1.86
N PHE A 501 -3.06 6.81 1.33
CA PHE A 501 -2.00 7.80 1.18
C PHE A 501 -1.70 7.95 -0.30
N VAL A 502 -1.86 9.15 -0.88
CA VAL A 502 -1.65 9.37 -2.32
C VAL A 502 -0.96 10.70 -2.55
N GLU A 503 0.17 10.74 -3.26
CA GLU A 503 1.05 11.92 -3.27
C GLU A 503 1.65 12.25 -4.64
N HIS A 504 1.78 13.57 -4.87
CA HIS A 504 2.56 14.22 -5.92
C HIS A 504 2.19 13.95 -7.38
N PHE A 505 0.97 13.51 -7.68
CA PHE A 505 0.53 13.30 -9.07
C PHE A 505 0.35 14.61 -9.84
N GLN A 506 0.52 14.55 -11.16
CA GLN A 506 0.56 15.72 -12.04
C GLN A 506 -0.82 16.31 -12.36
N GLN A 507 -1.87 15.57 -12.05
CA GLN A 507 -3.26 16.02 -12.10
C GLN A 507 -3.92 15.65 -10.76
N PHE A 508 -4.96 14.81 -10.78
CA PHE A 508 -5.61 14.36 -9.57
C PHE A 508 -4.77 13.32 -8.83
N ASN A 509 -4.60 13.51 -7.52
CA ASN A 509 -4.08 12.46 -6.66
C ASN A 509 -5.13 11.36 -6.49
N THR A 510 -6.35 11.72 -6.09
CA THR A 510 -7.48 10.79 -5.99
C THR A 510 -8.73 11.36 -6.67
N VAL A 511 -9.38 10.53 -7.50
CA VAL A 511 -10.72 10.78 -8.05
C VAL A 511 -11.65 9.62 -7.65
N TRP A 512 -12.80 9.98 -7.10
CA TRP A 512 -13.83 9.04 -6.65
C TRP A 512 -15.14 9.26 -7.41
N ASN A 513 -15.46 8.31 -8.29
CA ASN A 513 -16.64 8.33 -9.15
C ASN A 513 -17.76 7.38 -8.66
N GLY A 514 -17.44 6.40 -7.80
CA GLY A 514 -18.42 5.44 -7.29
C GLY A 514 -19.26 5.96 -6.13
N GLU A 515 -20.50 5.49 -6.04
CA GLU A 515 -21.44 5.83 -4.95
C GLU A 515 -21.06 5.13 -3.64
N ARG A 516 -21.49 5.69 -2.51
CA ARG A 516 -21.36 5.10 -1.16
C ARG A 516 -19.92 4.78 -0.77
N GLY A 517 -18.96 5.51 -1.34
CA GLY A 517 -17.56 5.37 -0.99
C GLY A 517 -17.28 5.82 0.45
N THR A 518 -16.38 5.12 1.14
CA THR A 518 -15.94 5.48 2.49
C THR A 518 -14.41 5.49 2.58
N THR A 519 -13.82 6.56 3.13
CA THR A 519 -12.37 6.65 3.39
C THR A 519 -12.06 7.02 4.84
N VAL A 520 -11.18 6.27 5.51
CA VAL A 520 -10.74 6.42 6.91
C VAL A 520 -9.27 5.99 7.08
N LEU A 521 -8.23 6.79 7.10
CA LEU A 521 -8.06 8.21 6.86
C LEU A 521 -7.57 8.45 5.43
N TYR A 522 -7.48 9.72 5.02
CA TYR A 522 -6.75 10.15 3.82
C TYR A 522 -5.58 11.07 4.14
N GLN A 523 -4.43 10.84 3.51
CA GLN A 523 -3.30 11.78 3.51
C GLN A 523 -2.82 12.01 2.07
N ASN A 524 -2.48 13.27 1.79
CA ASN A 524 -1.96 13.68 0.51
C ASN A 524 -0.99 14.86 0.64
N GLU A 525 0.01 14.86 -0.24
CA GLU A 525 0.78 16.05 -0.62
C GLU A 525 0.61 16.33 -2.12
N LEU A 526 0.41 17.61 -2.46
CA LEU A 526 0.42 18.07 -3.84
C LEU A 526 1.85 17.99 -4.43
N PRO A 527 2.02 17.91 -5.77
CA PRO A 527 3.35 17.80 -6.38
C PRO A 527 4.22 19.02 -6.08
N TYR A 528 5.49 18.78 -5.76
CA TYR A 528 6.43 19.87 -5.47
C TYR A 528 6.90 20.61 -6.73
N ASP A 529 6.80 19.94 -7.87
CA ASP A 529 7.50 20.20 -9.11
C ASP A 529 6.68 20.72 -10.31
N PRO A 530 5.43 21.24 -10.20
CA PRO A 530 4.80 21.90 -11.34
C PRO A 530 5.67 23.06 -11.86
N PRO A 531 6.04 23.09 -13.16
CA PRO A 531 6.93 24.11 -13.69
C PRO A 531 6.30 25.50 -13.69
N THR A 532 5.05 25.59 -14.12
CA THR A 532 4.29 26.84 -14.18
C THR A 532 2.87 26.65 -13.67
N GLN A 533 2.19 27.75 -13.34
CA GLN A 533 0.77 27.70 -12.99
C GLN A 533 -0.05 27.08 -14.12
N ALA A 534 0.29 27.33 -15.39
CA ALA A 534 -0.44 26.78 -16.53
C ALA A 534 -0.33 25.24 -16.63
N ASP A 535 0.79 24.65 -16.19
CA ASP A 535 0.95 23.20 -16.09
C ASP A 535 0.14 22.61 -14.92
N TRP A 536 -0.17 23.45 -13.92
CA TRP A 536 -1.00 23.15 -12.75
C TRP A 536 -2.34 23.90 -12.80
N THR A 537 -2.96 23.98 -13.97
CA THR A 537 -4.31 24.55 -14.14
C THR A 537 -5.17 23.54 -14.89
N GLN A 538 -6.37 23.31 -14.38
CA GLN A 538 -7.33 22.41 -15.00
C GLN A 538 -7.81 22.97 -16.35
N PRO A 539 -8.29 22.13 -17.28
CA PRO A 539 -8.72 22.57 -18.60
C PRO A 539 -9.81 23.65 -18.62
N ASP A 540 -10.62 23.75 -17.55
CA ASP A 540 -11.69 24.75 -17.41
C ASP A 540 -11.21 26.10 -16.84
N GLY A 541 -9.93 26.19 -16.45
CA GLY A 541 -9.32 27.37 -15.85
C GLY A 541 -9.23 27.34 -14.33
N THR A 542 -9.71 26.28 -13.66
CA THR A 542 -9.56 26.12 -12.21
C THR A 542 -8.08 25.95 -11.83
N LEU A 543 -7.63 26.70 -10.82
CA LEU A 543 -6.24 26.67 -10.38
C LEU A 543 -5.95 25.38 -9.62
N GLY A 544 -4.98 24.61 -10.09
CA GLY A 544 -4.55 23.35 -9.47
C GLY A 544 -5.59 22.24 -9.48
N TYR A 545 -5.13 21.05 -9.08
CA TYR A 545 -5.97 19.87 -8.89
C TYR A 545 -6.09 19.60 -7.38
N PRO A 546 -7.30 19.28 -6.86
CA PRO A 546 -7.46 18.88 -5.46
C PRO A 546 -6.71 17.57 -5.19
N GLY A 547 -6.31 17.39 -3.94
CA GLY A 547 -5.77 16.12 -3.47
C GLY A 547 -6.81 15.00 -3.52
N TYR A 548 -8.09 15.32 -3.31
CA TYR A 548 -9.20 14.35 -3.33
C TYR A 548 -10.45 14.96 -3.97
N LYS A 549 -10.90 14.40 -5.09
CA LYS A 549 -12.11 14.79 -5.80
C LYS A 549 -13.17 13.70 -5.72
N VAL A 550 -14.34 14.01 -5.20
CA VAL A 550 -15.57 13.24 -5.42
C VAL A 550 -16.26 13.80 -6.66
N ALA A 551 -16.68 12.93 -7.57
CA ALA A 551 -17.33 13.34 -8.82
C ALA A 551 -18.67 14.04 -8.56
N ASP A 552 -19.02 14.99 -9.43
CA ASP A 552 -20.13 15.91 -9.22
C ASP A 552 -21.51 15.22 -9.22
N ASP A 553 -21.61 14.01 -9.79
CA ASP A 553 -22.83 13.20 -9.85
C ASP A 553 -22.99 12.20 -8.70
N VAL A 554 -21.97 12.04 -7.85
CA VAL A 554 -22.04 11.19 -6.65
C VAL A 554 -23.03 11.76 -5.65
N THR A 555 -23.91 10.91 -5.12
CA THR A 555 -24.95 11.32 -4.17
C THR A 555 -24.64 10.91 -2.72
N GLU A 556 -23.87 9.85 -2.52
CA GLU A 556 -23.48 9.34 -1.21
C GLU A 556 -21.96 9.14 -1.11
N HIS A 557 -21.30 9.77 -0.15
CA HIS A 557 -19.86 9.62 0.08
C HIS A 557 -19.45 10.01 1.51
N ALA A 558 -18.55 9.26 2.13
CA ALA A 558 -18.04 9.51 3.46
C ALA A 558 -16.49 9.59 3.47
N LEU A 559 -15.94 10.65 4.03
CA LEU A 559 -14.51 10.84 4.24
C LEU A 559 -14.27 11.27 5.69
N HIS A 560 -13.40 10.56 6.41
CA HIS A 560 -13.12 10.83 7.83
C HIS A 560 -11.63 11.06 8.05
N GLY A 561 -11.28 12.20 8.66
CA GLY A 561 -9.90 12.51 9.05
C GLY A 561 -8.98 12.60 7.84
N ALA A 562 -9.06 13.69 7.09
CA ALA A 562 -8.35 13.83 5.81
C ALA A 562 -7.44 15.05 5.74
N GLY A 563 -6.26 14.91 5.12
CA GLY A 563 -5.29 15.99 4.97
C GLY A 563 -4.78 16.15 3.53
N VAL A 564 -4.69 17.41 3.05
CA VAL A 564 -4.06 17.77 1.76
C VAL A 564 -3.02 18.87 1.97
N TYR A 565 -1.76 18.55 1.69
CA TYR A 565 -0.61 19.40 2.06
C TYR A 565 -0.04 20.06 0.81
N VAL A 566 0.45 21.29 0.97
CA VAL A 566 1.10 22.03 -0.12
C VAL A 566 2.55 22.36 0.20
N PHE A 567 3.42 21.99 -0.73
CA PHE A 567 4.84 22.30 -0.72
C PHE A 567 5.36 22.41 -2.16
N ASN A 568 4.77 23.29 -2.98
CA ASN A 568 5.23 23.53 -4.35
C ASN A 568 6.61 24.23 -4.34
N GLN A 569 7.66 23.57 -3.87
CA GLN A 569 8.95 24.18 -3.55
C GLN A 569 9.68 24.66 -4.81
N ASN A 570 9.51 23.96 -5.94
CA ASN A 570 10.20 24.30 -7.19
C ASN A 570 9.60 25.56 -7.83
N ASN A 571 8.32 25.81 -7.57
CA ASN A 571 7.67 27.06 -7.93
C ASN A 571 6.69 27.50 -6.81
N PRO A 572 7.17 28.27 -5.82
CA PRO A 572 6.35 28.68 -4.67
C PRO A 572 5.20 29.63 -5.02
N SER A 573 5.13 30.12 -6.27
CA SER A 573 4.02 30.97 -6.74
C SER A 573 2.79 30.18 -7.20
N ILE A 574 2.88 28.84 -7.25
CA ILE A 574 1.76 27.98 -7.59
C ILE A 574 0.63 28.13 -6.56
N VAL A 575 -0.58 28.23 -7.09
CA VAL A 575 -1.84 28.29 -6.34
C VAL A 575 -2.70 27.10 -6.74
N THR A 576 -3.31 26.48 -5.73
CA THR A 576 -4.38 25.48 -5.87
C THR A 576 -5.64 26.03 -5.23
N GLU A 577 -6.77 25.92 -5.92
CA GLU A 577 -8.02 26.53 -5.47
C GLU A 577 -8.58 25.81 -4.24
N ASN A 578 -8.69 24.48 -4.30
CA ASN A 578 -9.23 23.67 -3.22
C ASN A 578 -8.32 22.48 -2.91
N GLY A 579 -8.18 22.13 -1.63
CA GLY A 579 -7.58 20.86 -1.22
C GLY A 579 -8.47 19.66 -1.57
N PHE A 580 -9.77 19.82 -1.37
CA PHE A 580 -10.81 18.82 -1.62
C PHE A 580 -11.87 19.38 -2.56
N GLU A 581 -12.46 18.52 -3.39
CA GLU A 581 -13.67 18.84 -4.14
C GLU A 581 -14.71 17.73 -3.94
N ALA A 582 -15.96 18.11 -3.68
CA ALA A 582 -17.07 17.16 -3.56
C ALA A 582 -18.42 17.81 -3.91
N PRO A 583 -19.44 17.07 -4.38
CA PRO A 583 -20.77 17.64 -4.55
C PRO A 583 -21.38 18.06 -3.20
N GLU A 584 -22.38 18.94 -3.26
CA GLU A 584 -23.19 19.27 -2.08
C GLU A 584 -24.47 18.42 -2.07
N GLY A 585 -24.73 17.71 -0.96
CA GLY A 585 -25.92 16.89 -0.80
C GLY A 585 -26.01 16.26 0.58
N GLU A 586 -27.19 15.83 1.00
CA GLU A 586 -27.42 15.21 2.32
C GLU A 586 -26.64 13.90 2.52
N GLY A 587 -26.32 13.19 1.43
CA GLY A 587 -25.52 11.96 1.46
C GLY A 587 -23.99 12.19 1.41
N ILE A 588 -23.54 13.44 1.27
CA ILE A 588 -22.11 13.77 1.22
C ILE A 588 -21.64 14.21 2.60
N SER A 589 -20.58 13.58 3.10
CA SER A 589 -20.00 13.90 4.40
C SER A 589 -18.48 13.82 4.36
N LEU A 590 -17.83 14.98 4.45
CA LEU A 590 -16.40 15.09 4.71
C LEU A 590 -16.22 15.59 6.14
N HIS A 591 -15.80 14.70 7.03
CA HIS A 591 -15.66 14.92 8.46
C HIS A 591 -14.18 15.08 8.84
N HIS A 592 -13.85 16.15 9.57
CA HIS A 592 -12.50 16.43 10.07
C HIS A 592 -11.45 16.47 8.94
N ILE A 593 -11.64 17.38 7.97
CA ILE A 593 -10.71 17.58 6.86
C ILE A 593 -9.83 18.82 7.08
N MET A 594 -8.63 18.83 6.49
CA MET A 594 -7.72 19.95 6.61
C MET A 594 -6.75 20.12 5.44
N THR A 595 -6.27 21.36 5.29
CA THR A 595 -5.12 21.67 4.43
C THR A 595 -3.99 22.32 5.24
N VAL A 596 -2.73 22.06 4.88
CA VAL A 596 -1.56 22.65 5.56
C VAL A 596 -0.49 23.07 4.57
N ASN A 597 0.17 24.19 4.86
CA ASN A 597 1.31 24.68 4.08
C ASN A 597 2.63 24.23 4.73
N LEU A 598 3.53 23.66 3.94
CA LEU A 598 4.83 23.16 4.42
C LEU A 598 6.00 24.10 4.08
N SER A 599 5.72 25.39 3.83
CA SER A 599 6.65 26.50 3.49
C SER A 599 6.76 26.89 2.01
N ALA A 600 5.90 26.37 1.12
CA ALA A 600 5.86 26.78 -0.29
C ALA A 600 4.49 26.50 -0.94
N GLY A 601 4.12 27.30 -1.94
CA GLY A 601 2.83 27.20 -2.63
C GLY A 601 1.65 27.73 -1.81
N VAL A 602 0.44 27.63 -2.35
CA VAL A 602 -0.81 28.07 -1.72
C VAL A 602 -1.94 27.09 -2.00
N ILE A 603 -2.77 26.81 -0.99
CA ILE A 603 -4.13 26.30 -1.19
C ILE A 603 -5.12 27.38 -0.71
N ASN A 604 -6.00 27.87 -1.58
CA ASN A 604 -6.91 28.97 -1.25
C ASN A 604 -7.97 28.54 -0.22
N HIS A 605 -8.51 27.33 -0.37
CA HIS A 605 -9.61 26.81 0.43
C HIS A 605 -9.43 25.33 0.76
N VAL A 606 -10.00 24.89 1.88
CA VAL A 606 -9.99 23.48 2.26
C VAL A 606 -10.84 22.68 1.27
N VAL A 607 -12.11 23.05 1.09
CA VAL A 607 -13.05 22.35 0.20
C VAL A 607 -14.02 23.32 -0.46
N ASN A 608 -14.20 23.25 -1.78
CA ASN A 608 -15.21 24.04 -2.52
C ASN A 608 -15.36 25.53 -2.11
N GLY A 609 -14.28 26.27 -1.90
CA GLY A 609 -14.33 27.67 -1.45
C GLY A 609 -14.55 27.87 0.06
N VAL A 610 -14.67 26.80 0.83
CA VAL A 610 -14.86 26.77 2.29
C VAL A 610 -13.54 26.43 2.99
N GLY A 611 -13.32 27.04 4.15
CA GLY A 611 -12.09 26.90 4.93
C GLY A 611 -11.05 27.97 4.61
N GLY A 612 -10.09 28.14 5.53
CA GLY A 612 -9.04 29.14 5.42
C GLY A 612 -7.97 28.78 4.39
N THR A 613 -7.19 29.77 3.99
CA THR A 613 -6.05 29.61 3.08
C THR A 613 -4.84 29.02 3.78
N ALA A 614 -4.22 28.01 3.18
CA ALA A 614 -2.94 27.47 3.60
C ALA A 614 -1.81 28.06 2.74
N ASP A 615 -1.17 29.11 3.25
CA ASP A 615 -0.03 29.80 2.61
C ASP A 615 1.16 29.95 3.56
N THR A 616 2.22 30.65 3.10
CA THR A 616 3.45 30.85 3.89
C THR A 616 3.28 31.77 5.11
N THR A 617 2.10 32.36 5.35
CA THR A 617 1.83 33.14 6.56
C THR A 617 1.39 32.25 7.74
N VAL A 618 0.99 31.00 7.45
CA VAL A 618 0.47 30.01 8.40
C VAL A 618 1.17 28.64 8.28
N ILE A 619 2.48 28.64 8.02
CA ILE A 619 3.29 27.43 7.84
C ILE A 619 3.09 26.45 9.01
N GLY A 620 2.79 25.19 8.69
CA GLY A 620 2.58 24.12 9.65
C GLY A 620 1.31 24.26 10.51
N VAL A 621 0.45 25.25 10.24
CA VAL A 621 -0.82 25.47 10.92
C VAL A 621 -1.97 24.98 10.04
N PRO A 622 -2.63 23.86 10.38
CA PRO A 622 -3.72 23.34 9.56
C PRO A 622 -4.91 24.29 9.52
N GLN A 623 -5.52 24.40 8.34
CA GLN A 623 -6.82 25.03 8.13
C GLN A 623 -7.87 23.93 8.15
N TYR A 624 -8.68 23.89 9.20
CA TYR A 624 -9.67 22.82 9.42
C TYR A 624 -11.05 23.18 8.88
N VAL A 625 -11.74 22.17 8.37
CA VAL A 625 -13.20 22.14 8.21
C VAL A 625 -13.70 20.89 8.94
N THR A 626 -14.53 21.09 9.96
CA THR A 626 -14.99 19.99 10.82
C THR A 626 -16.02 19.11 10.12
N GLN A 627 -16.87 19.70 9.28
CA GLN A 627 -17.91 19.02 8.51
C GLN A 627 -18.10 19.75 7.17
N PHE A 628 -18.28 18.99 6.09
CA PHE A 628 -18.74 19.49 4.80
C PHE A 628 -19.75 18.50 4.16
N PRO A 629 -20.83 18.98 3.52
CA PRO A 629 -21.29 20.37 3.44
C PRO A 629 -21.57 20.97 4.83
N LEU A 630 -21.50 22.30 4.95
CA LEU A 630 -21.79 22.98 6.22
C LEU A 630 -23.29 22.82 6.59
N PRO A 631 -23.64 22.70 7.88
CA PRO A 631 -25.02 22.55 8.34
C PRO A 631 -26.00 23.67 7.95
#